data_AF-A0A6M5YGR8-F1
#
_entry.id   AF-A0A6M5YGR8-F1
#
_cell.length_a   1.000
_cell.length_b   1.000
_cell.length_c   1.000
_cell.angle_alpha   90.00
_cell.angle_beta   90.00
_cell.angle_gamma   90.00
#
_symmetry.space_group_name_H-M   'P 1'
#
loop_
_entity.id
_entity.type
_entity.pdbx_description
1 polymer ?
#
loop_
_entity_poly.entity_id
_entity_poly.type
_entity_poly.pdbx_seq_one_letter_code
_entity_poly.pdbx_strand_id
1 'polypeptide(L)'
;MPTVQKNVAPSYPYTAPAAPHKYIAHVAKIKPGKRVMVYKKFIGFKSSKSEAELLNLEKGKNGEYNGFMSPATSRKVRKMLENWLKAIECELTDTWAIDTRKAFTDPANHKRTYPTFVTLTLPARQMHDDNFIKRNLLNRFIINLKLQSGVEHYFWRAEPQKNGNIHFHLLVDRWIHWRSIRHDWNKILAEHGYIEAYKKVQEAKHAKGYTPDRKEYFARLNALREFSQHTKQPFDQKAAGVKVQAAMRKAYEEGIKTGWTDPNSTDIHAIEKVESLTAYVVKYVTKTDGADKVRDLNEDQTEEITTTRVRKIDGRIWGCSDGIRNLNHFEEAIAEEVDFQTFTYDNQAFDFIRHLESEAEKKNDKNEDNGVWRDKESGTVIYELDVEAHIILKALFPELFVKFAQHYKQMYAELYGQKPFTNVEQLLCSIITESVIMFDLSDKPADLSNYVQSTTLTSASSWFDPLESAPF
;
A
#
# COMPACT_ATOMS: atom_id res chain seq x y z
N MET A 1 29.12 70.80 -48.83
CA MET A 1 29.10 69.41 -48.37
C MET A 1 28.99 69.41 -46.85
N PRO A 2 27.86 68.99 -46.25
CA PRO A 2 27.68 69.04 -44.81
C PRO A 2 28.18 67.77 -44.14
N THR A 3 28.89 67.97 -43.04
CA THR A 3 29.58 67.00 -42.20
C THR A 3 28.59 66.13 -41.43
N VAL A 4 28.66 64.82 -41.62
CA VAL A 4 27.84 63.83 -40.91
C VAL A 4 28.37 63.65 -39.48
N GLN A 5 27.61 64.11 -38.48
CA GLN A 5 27.86 63.78 -37.08
C GLN A 5 27.44 62.33 -36.82
N LYS A 6 28.40 61.49 -36.39
CA LYS A 6 28.13 60.13 -35.91
C LYS A 6 27.47 60.19 -34.53
N ASN A 7 26.20 59.81 -34.45
CA ASN A 7 25.53 59.54 -33.19
C ASN A 7 26.20 58.36 -32.47
N VAL A 8 26.77 58.62 -31.29
CA VAL A 8 27.24 57.58 -30.37
C VAL A 8 26.04 57.16 -29.52
N ALA A 9 25.64 55.90 -29.62
CA ALA A 9 24.58 55.33 -28.79
C ALA A 9 25.03 55.27 -27.32
N PRO A 10 24.12 55.52 -26.35
CA PRO A 10 24.46 55.43 -24.93
C PRO A 10 24.75 53.97 -24.55
N SER A 11 25.93 53.73 -23.99
CA SER A 11 26.31 52.44 -23.40
C SER A 11 25.55 52.23 -22.10
N TYR A 12 24.50 51.41 -22.11
CA TYR A 12 23.92 50.90 -20.87
C TYR A 12 24.83 49.83 -20.28
N PRO A 13 25.14 49.86 -18.97
CA PRO A 13 25.90 48.81 -18.33
C PRO A 13 25.11 47.50 -18.39
N TYR A 14 25.69 46.48 -19.04
CA TYR A 14 25.19 45.11 -19.00
C TYR A 14 25.37 44.57 -17.58
N THR A 15 24.31 44.64 -16.77
CA THR A 15 24.25 43.89 -15.50
C THR A 15 24.14 42.41 -15.84
N ALA A 16 25.16 41.63 -15.48
CA ALA A 16 25.10 40.18 -15.58
C ALA A 16 23.83 39.69 -14.86
N PRO A 17 23.06 38.75 -15.43
CA PRO A 17 21.88 38.21 -14.76
C PRO A 17 22.30 37.66 -13.40
N ALA A 18 21.62 38.10 -12.34
CA ALA A 18 21.86 37.64 -10.98
C ALA A 18 21.87 36.10 -10.97
N ALA A 19 22.89 35.51 -10.34
CA ALA A 19 22.98 34.06 -10.20
C ALA A 19 21.66 33.52 -9.64
N PRO A 20 21.08 32.43 -10.20
CA PRO A 20 19.80 31.93 -9.76
C PRO A 20 19.87 31.60 -8.27
N HIS A 21 19.11 32.35 -7.47
CA HIS A 21 19.05 32.17 -6.03
C HIS A 21 18.52 30.77 -5.74
N LYS A 22 19.28 29.97 -4.99
CA LYS A 22 18.77 28.75 -4.37
C LYS A 22 17.82 29.19 -3.25
N TYR A 23 16.54 28.91 -3.38
CA TYR A 23 15.58 29.06 -2.28
C TYR A 23 14.91 27.73 -1.96
N ILE A 24 14.46 27.63 -0.71
CA ILE A 24 13.78 26.46 -0.16
C ILE A 24 12.30 26.80 -0.10
N ALA A 25 11.50 26.16 -0.94
CA ALA A 25 10.04 26.20 -0.81
C ALA A 25 9.61 25.08 0.15
N HIS A 26 8.77 25.39 1.12
CA HIS A 26 7.98 24.36 1.77
C HIS A 26 6.90 23.93 0.79
N VAL A 27 6.58 22.64 0.71
CA VAL A 27 5.57 22.12 -0.20
C VAL A 27 4.73 21.12 0.57
N ALA A 28 3.41 21.32 0.58
CA ALA A 28 2.45 20.35 1.08
C ALA A 28 1.82 19.60 -0.10
N LYS A 29 1.81 18.27 -0.01
CA LYS A 29 1.25 17.36 -1.00
C LYS A 29 0.15 16.54 -0.36
N ILE A 30 -1.08 16.84 -0.74
CA ILE A 30 -2.27 16.13 -0.29
C ILE A 30 -2.39 14.83 -1.09
N LYS A 31 -2.65 13.73 -0.40
CA LYS A 31 -2.94 12.43 -1.02
C LYS A 31 -4.44 12.16 -1.00
N PRO A 32 -4.94 11.30 -1.90
CA PRO A 32 -6.35 10.93 -1.94
C PRO A 32 -6.84 10.19 -0.69
N GLY A 33 -5.94 9.58 0.07
CA GLY A 33 -6.26 9.00 1.38
C GLY A 33 -6.11 10.00 2.53
N LYS A 34 -6.06 9.48 3.74
CA LYS A 34 -5.83 10.26 4.98
C LYS A 34 -4.36 10.66 5.15
N ARG A 35 -3.67 11.12 4.11
CA ARG A 35 -2.25 11.47 4.20
C ARG A 35 -1.94 12.83 3.59
N VAL A 36 -1.17 13.64 4.31
CA VAL A 36 -0.57 14.88 3.82
C VAL A 36 0.94 14.74 3.95
N MET A 37 1.68 15.09 2.91
CA MET A 37 3.14 15.05 2.91
C MET A 37 3.69 16.47 2.81
N VAL A 38 4.45 16.92 3.80
CA VAL A 38 5.10 18.22 3.78
C VAL A 38 6.61 18.01 3.61
N TYR A 39 7.22 18.67 2.64
CA TYR A 39 8.66 18.57 2.39
C TYR A 39 9.26 19.90 1.92
N LYS A 40 10.57 20.01 2.06
CA LYS A 40 11.34 21.17 1.58
C LYS A 40 11.83 20.88 0.16
N LYS A 41 11.37 21.66 -0.82
CA LYS A 41 11.81 21.59 -2.20
C LYS A 41 12.87 22.66 -2.45
N PHE A 42 14.05 22.22 -2.87
CA PHE A 42 15.08 23.11 -3.39
C PHE A 42 14.76 23.46 -4.84
N ILE A 43 14.60 24.75 -5.13
CA ILE A 43 14.38 25.23 -6.50
C ILE A 43 15.74 25.69 -7.04
N GLY A 44 16.28 24.93 -7.99
CA GLY A 44 17.62 25.09 -8.57
C GLY A 44 18.06 23.90 -9.43
N PHE A 45 19.22 23.98 -10.08
CA PHE A 45 19.71 22.97 -11.04
C PHE A 45 19.71 21.54 -10.47
N LYS A 46 19.25 20.58 -11.30
CA LYS A 46 19.27 19.13 -11.01
C LYS A 46 20.69 18.70 -10.62
N SER A 47 20.84 18.00 -9.49
CA SER A 47 22.11 17.34 -9.18
C SER A 47 22.42 16.29 -10.24
N SER A 48 23.70 16.15 -10.59
CA SER A 48 24.16 15.02 -11.39
C SER A 48 23.89 13.72 -10.63
N LYS A 49 23.43 12.69 -11.34
CA LYS A 49 23.28 11.34 -10.77
C LYS A 49 24.63 10.90 -10.22
N SER A 50 24.64 10.27 -9.04
CA SER A 50 25.88 9.76 -8.48
C SER A 50 26.38 8.55 -9.29
N GLU A 51 27.68 8.31 -9.26
CA GLU A 51 28.32 7.17 -9.92
C GLU A 51 27.73 5.83 -9.43
N ALA A 52 27.36 5.74 -8.15
CA ALA A 52 26.68 4.60 -7.56
C ALA A 52 25.24 4.38 -8.11
N GLU A 53 24.51 5.45 -8.44
CA GLU A 53 23.20 5.34 -9.09
C GLU A 53 23.32 4.84 -10.54
N LEU A 54 24.36 5.28 -11.26
CA LEU A 54 24.65 4.83 -12.62
C LEU A 54 25.02 3.33 -12.65
N LEU A 55 25.90 2.89 -11.75
CA LEU A 55 26.28 1.49 -11.60
C LEU A 55 25.10 0.58 -11.25
N ASN A 56 24.17 1.04 -10.40
CA ASN A 56 22.96 0.26 -10.07
C ASN A 56 21.99 0.14 -11.25
N LEU A 57 21.92 1.16 -12.13
CA LEU A 57 21.12 1.11 -13.35
C LEU A 57 21.71 0.11 -14.37
N GLU A 58 23.03 0.00 -14.44
CA GLU A 58 23.73 -0.95 -15.32
C GLU A 58 23.58 -2.41 -14.86
N LYS A 59 23.73 -2.69 -13.56
CA LYS A 59 23.51 -4.03 -12.99
C LYS A 59 22.09 -4.56 -13.26
N GLY A 60 21.09 -3.69 -13.16
CA GLY A 60 19.70 -4.03 -13.46
C GLY A 60 19.44 -4.40 -14.93
N LYS A 61 20.24 -3.86 -15.87
CA LYS A 61 20.12 -4.17 -17.32
C LYS A 61 20.69 -5.54 -17.68
N ASN A 62 21.70 -6.02 -16.93
CA ASN A 62 22.34 -7.31 -17.18
C ASN A 62 21.58 -8.51 -16.58
N GLY A 63 20.43 -8.26 -15.92
CA GLY A 63 19.63 -9.32 -15.30
C GLY A 63 20.21 -9.87 -13.99
N GLU A 64 21.20 -9.19 -13.41
CA GLU A 64 21.76 -9.53 -12.11
C GLU A 64 20.80 -9.10 -10.99
N TYR A 65 20.06 -10.06 -10.44
CA TYR A 65 19.16 -9.83 -9.31
C TYR A 65 19.91 -10.08 -7.99
N ASN A 66 19.96 -9.06 -7.13
CA ASN A 66 20.59 -9.18 -5.80
C ASN A 66 19.72 -9.94 -4.78
N GLY A 67 18.58 -10.49 -5.20
CA GLY A 67 17.60 -11.20 -4.37
C GLY A 67 16.76 -10.28 -3.48
N PHE A 68 16.91 -8.96 -3.59
CA PHE A 68 16.29 -7.97 -2.69
C PHE A 68 15.59 -6.85 -3.47
N MET A 69 14.58 -6.24 -2.85
CA MET A 69 13.91 -5.08 -3.45
C MET A 69 14.69 -3.81 -3.16
N SER A 70 15.13 -3.08 -4.19
CA SER A 70 15.75 -1.77 -3.99
C SER A 70 14.74 -0.76 -3.43
N PRO A 71 15.16 0.29 -2.69
CA PRO A 71 14.26 1.34 -2.22
C PRO A 71 13.46 2.01 -3.35
N ALA A 72 14.09 2.22 -4.52
CA ALA A 72 13.42 2.77 -5.69
C ALA A 72 12.34 1.82 -6.24
N THR A 73 12.64 0.53 -6.34
CA THR A 73 11.67 -0.50 -6.74
C THR A 73 10.51 -0.59 -5.74
N SER A 74 10.82 -0.53 -4.45
CA SER A 74 9.83 -0.52 -3.36
C SER A 74 8.87 0.66 -3.47
N ARG A 75 9.38 1.87 -3.69
CA ARG A 75 8.55 3.06 -3.94
C ARG A 75 7.67 2.89 -5.19
N LYS A 76 8.24 2.35 -6.29
CA LYS A 76 7.47 2.10 -7.53
C LYS A 76 6.34 1.10 -7.30
N VAL A 77 6.64 -0.05 -6.69
CA VAL A 77 5.66 -1.10 -6.38
C VAL A 77 4.59 -0.57 -5.45
N ARG A 78 4.97 0.18 -4.40
CA ARG A 78 4.04 0.84 -3.49
C ARG A 78 3.06 1.73 -4.25
N LYS A 79 3.55 2.65 -5.09
CA LYS A 79 2.70 3.56 -5.87
C LYS A 79 1.73 2.82 -6.79
N MET A 80 2.22 1.78 -7.45
CA MET A 80 1.44 0.94 -8.36
C MET A 80 0.29 0.23 -7.62
N LEU A 81 0.57 -0.35 -6.46
CA LEU A 81 -0.43 -1.02 -5.62
C LEU A 81 -1.40 -0.03 -4.98
N GLU A 82 -0.90 1.11 -4.48
CA GLU A 82 -1.72 2.19 -3.93
C GLU A 82 -2.76 2.65 -4.95
N ASN A 83 -2.37 2.88 -6.20
CA ASN A 83 -3.30 3.31 -7.23
C ASN A 83 -4.32 2.25 -7.63
N TRP A 84 -3.88 1.01 -7.83
CA TRP A 84 -4.78 -0.08 -8.19
C TRP A 84 -5.81 -0.32 -7.09
N LEU A 85 -5.38 -0.38 -5.82
CA LEU A 85 -6.27 -0.57 -4.69
C LEU A 85 -7.22 0.61 -4.47
N LYS A 86 -6.75 1.84 -4.68
CA LYS A 86 -7.62 3.04 -4.61
C LYS A 86 -8.64 3.11 -5.73
N ALA A 87 -8.30 2.65 -6.93
CA ALA A 87 -9.27 2.48 -8.02
C ALA A 87 -10.39 1.50 -7.65
N ILE A 88 -10.03 0.33 -7.10
CA ILE A 88 -11.02 -0.65 -6.63
C ILE A 88 -11.84 -0.09 -5.46
N GLU A 89 -11.20 0.59 -4.51
CA GLU A 89 -11.87 1.19 -3.35
C GLU A 89 -12.91 2.21 -3.77
N CYS A 90 -12.57 3.11 -4.70
CA CYS A 90 -13.46 4.15 -5.19
C CYS A 90 -14.73 3.57 -5.83
N GLU A 91 -14.61 2.45 -6.55
CA GLU A 91 -15.76 1.75 -7.11
C GLU A 91 -16.60 1.08 -6.00
N LEU A 92 -15.95 0.44 -5.03
CA LEU A 92 -16.63 -0.26 -3.96
C LEU A 92 -17.42 0.68 -3.04
N THR A 93 -16.90 1.88 -2.77
CA THR A 93 -17.56 2.89 -1.91
C THR A 93 -18.84 3.44 -2.52
N ASP A 94 -18.90 3.61 -3.84
CA ASP A 94 -20.09 4.10 -4.54
C ASP A 94 -21.22 3.07 -4.52
N THR A 95 -20.88 1.78 -4.50
CA THR A 95 -21.83 0.68 -4.30
C THR A 95 -22.12 0.44 -2.82
N TRP A 96 -22.71 1.43 -2.13
CA TRP A 96 -23.35 1.39 -0.81
C TRP A 96 -22.94 0.23 0.14
N ALA A 97 -22.23 0.59 1.21
CA ALA A 97 -22.26 -0.11 2.51
C ALA A 97 -22.30 -1.64 2.42
N ILE A 98 -21.33 -2.23 1.73
CA ILE A 98 -21.15 -3.66 1.83
C ILE A 98 -20.66 -3.94 3.24
N ASP A 99 -21.57 -4.41 4.10
CA ASP A 99 -21.24 -5.28 5.21
C ASP A 99 -20.42 -6.42 4.60
N THR A 100 -19.09 -6.29 4.66
CA THR A 100 -18.14 -7.14 3.95
C THR A 100 -18.48 -8.60 4.19
N ARG A 101 -18.97 -8.93 5.39
CA ARG A 101 -19.43 -10.26 5.80
C ARG A 101 -20.64 -10.79 5.00
N LYS A 102 -21.60 -9.94 4.61
CA LYS A 102 -22.79 -10.34 3.83
C LYS A 102 -22.50 -10.46 2.33
N ALA A 103 -21.57 -9.67 1.78
CA ALA A 103 -21.18 -9.83 0.37
C ALA A 103 -20.53 -11.19 0.09
N PHE A 104 -19.81 -11.76 1.06
CA PHE A 104 -19.16 -13.07 0.88
C PHE A 104 -20.11 -14.26 0.91
N THR A 105 -21.36 -14.08 1.34
CA THR A 105 -22.36 -15.17 1.39
C THR A 105 -23.23 -15.24 0.15
N ASP A 106 -23.24 -14.20 -0.68
CA ASP A 106 -24.07 -14.14 -1.89
C ASP A 106 -23.25 -14.47 -3.15
N PRO A 107 -23.55 -15.59 -3.84
CA PRO A 107 -22.87 -15.96 -5.08
C PRO A 107 -22.92 -14.91 -6.19
N ALA A 108 -23.92 -14.01 -6.20
CA ALA A 108 -23.99 -12.92 -7.16
C ALA A 108 -22.82 -11.94 -7.01
N ASN A 109 -22.25 -11.81 -5.80
CA ASN A 109 -21.13 -10.92 -5.52
C ASN A 109 -19.76 -11.52 -5.84
N HIS A 110 -19.66 -12.82 -6.14
CA HIS A 110 -18.40 -13.46 -6.54
C HIS A 110 -17.84 -12.94 -7.87
N LYS A 111 -18.66 -12.24 -8.66
CA LYS A 111 -18.23 -11.58 -9.91
C LYS A 111 -17.75 -10.14 -9.71
N ARG A 112 -17.92 -9.56 -8.52
CA ARG A 112 -17.49 -8.19 -8.25
C ARG A 112 -15.97 -8.14 -8.11
N THR A 113 -15.41 -6.99 -8.47
CA THR A 113 -14.01 -6.69 -8.22
C THR A 113 -13.78 -6.57 -6.73
N TYR A 114 -12.94 -7.45 -6.18
CA TYR A 114 -12.64 -7.49 -4.77
C TYR A 114 -11.17 -7.89 -4.57
N PRO A 115 -10.37 -7.07 -3.85
CA PRO A 115 -8.99 -7.42 -3.63
C PRO A 115 -8.91 -8.59 -2.65
N THR A 116 -8.23 -9.68 -3.02
CA THR A 116 -7.96 -10.84 -2.16
C THR A 116 -6.46 -11.02 -1.99
N PHE A 117 -6.00 -11.06 -0.74
CA PHE A 117 -4.59 -11.27 -0.43
C PHE A 117 -4.33 -12.72 -0.02
N VAL A 118 -3.51 -13.40 -0.81
CA VAL A 118 -3.21 -14.83 -0.76
C VAL A 118 -1.73 -15.05 -0.47
N THR A 119 -1.47 -16.00 0.41
CA THR A 119 -0.15 -16.38 0.88
C THR A 119 0.08 -17.83 0.45
N LEU A 120 1.04 -18.12 -0.42
CA LEU A 120 1.34 -19.47 -0.95
C LEU A 120 2.65 -20.02 -0.41
N THR A 121 2.61 -21.16 0.29
CA THR A 121 3.76 -21.81 0.93
C THR A 121 4.02 -23.18 0.33
N LEU A 122 5.27 -23.65 0.47
CA LEU A 122 5.62 -25.04 0.19
C LEU A 122 5.40 -25.89 1.46
N PRO A 123 4.66 -27.02 1.38
CA PRO A 123 4.37 -27.85 2.55
C PRO A 123 5.57 -28.70 2.98
N ALA A 124 6.55 -28.89 2.11
CA ALA A 124 7.77 -29.64 2.35
C ALA A 124 9.01 -28.77 2.07
N ARG A 125 10.20 -29.31 2.40
CA ARG A 125 11.47 -28.66 2.03
C ARG A 125 11.52 -28.44 0.51
N GLN A 126 11.97 -27.26 0.10
CA GLN A 126 12.12 -26.89 -1.30
C GLN A 126 13.01 -27.91 -2.06
N MET A 127 12.46 -28.53 -3.10
CA MET A 127 13.12 -29.55 -3.92
C MET A 127 13.61 -29.02 -5.27
N HIS A 128 13.05 -27.89 -5.72
CA HIS A 128 13.37 -27.24 -6.99
C HIS A 128 13.96 -25.84 -6.76
N ASP A 129 14.68 -25.29 -7.72
CA ASP A 129 15.18 -23.91 -7.65
C ASP A 129 14.04 -22.88 -7.75
N ASP A 130 14.32 -21.63 -7.37
CA ASP A 130 13.30 -20.58 -7.33
C ASP A 130 12.71 -20.27 -8.71
N ASN A 131 13.53 -20.33 -9.77
CA ASN A 131 13.07 -20.03 -11.12
C ASN A 131 12.14 -21.13 -11.64
N PHE A 132 12.44 -22.39 -11.34
CA PHE A 132 11.54 -23.51 -11.62
C PHE A 132 10.20 -23.32 -10.92
N ILE A 133 10.20 -23.02 -9.62
CA ILE A 133 8.96 -22.83 -8.84
C ILE A 133 8.15 -21.66 -9.39
N LYS A 134 8.80 -20.54 -9.74
CA LYS A 134 8.10 -19.40 -10.34
C LYS A 134 7.49 -19.72 -11.71
N ARG A 135 8.23 -20.41 -12.58
CA ARG A 135 7.82 -20.69 -13.96
C ARG A 135 6.80 -21.81 -14.07
N ASN A 136 6.95 -22.87 -13.29
CA ASN A 136 6.14 -24.08 -13.44
C ASN A 136 5.03 -24.17 -12.39
N LEU A 137 5.24 -23.68 -11.17
CA LEU A 137 4.24 -23.78 -10.10
C LEU A 137 3.43 -22.48 -10.01
N LEU A 138 4.07 -21.35 -9.67
CA LEU A 138 3.38 -20.07 -9.46
C LEU A 138 2.66 -19.59 -10.73
N ASN A 139 3.33 -19.63 -11.89
CA ASN A 139 2.72 -19.20 -13.15
C ASN A 139 1.51 -20.07 -13.51
N ARG A 140 1.59 -21.39 -13.29
CA ARG A 140 0.46 -22.31 -13.51
C ARG A 140 -0.71 -21.97 -12.60
N PHE A 141 -0.44 -21.69 -11.33
CA PHE A 141 -1.45 -21.24 -10.37
C PHE A 141 -2.12 -19.94 -10.81
N ILE A 142 -1.34 -18.93 -11.21
CA ILE A 142 -1.88 -17.67 -11.72
C ILE A 142 -2.76 -17.90 -12.96
N ILE A 143 -2.32 -18.72 -13.92
CA ILE A 143 -3.12 -19.09 -15.09
C ILE A 143 -4.46 -19.70 -14.69
N ASN A 144 -4.46 -20.62 -13.72
CA ASN A 144 -5.69 -21.24 -13.23
C ASN A 144 -6.61 -20.21 -12.57
N LEU A 145 -6.08 -19.28 -11.78
CA LEU A 145 -6.88 -18.18 -11.21
C LEU A 145 -7.56 -17.33 -12.29
N LYS A 146 -6.85 -17.01 -13.39
CA LYS A 146 -7.43 -16.23 -14.49
C LYS A 146 -8.54 -17.00 -15.20
N LEU A 147 -8.32 -18.29 -15.48
CA LEU A 147 -9.26 -19.11 -16.25
C LEU A 147 -10.48 -19.54 -15.44
N GLN A 148 -10.30 -19.89 -14.16
CA GLN A 148 -11.34 -20.52 -13.34
C GLN A 148 -12.07 -19.51 -12.44
N SER A 149 -11.35 -18.51 -11.93
CA SER A 149 -11.88 -17.54 -10.95
C SER A 149 -12.11 -16.16 -11.56
N GLY A 150 -11.85 -15.97 -12.86
CA GLY A 150 -12.05 -14.71 -13.56
C GLY A 150 -11.14 -13.58 -13.06
N VAL A 151 -9.97 -13.91 -12.50
CA VAL A 151 -8.97 -12.92 -12.09
C VAL A 151 -8.44 -12.20 -13.33
N GLU A 152 -8.56 -10.88 -13.35
CA GLU A 152 -8.10 -10.05 -14.47
C GLU A 152 -6.70 -9.51 -14.17
N HIS A 153 -6.55 -8.96 -12.96
CA HIS A 153 -5.35 -8.33 -12.49
C HIS A 153 -4.79 -8.98 -11.23
N TYR A 154 -3.46 -9.07 -11.17
CA TYR A 154 -2.75 -9.67 -10.04
C TYR A 154 -1.40 -8.99 -9.83
N PHE A 155 -0.91 -9.11 -8.60
CA PHE A 155 0.44 -8.78 -8.21
C PHE A 155 1.01 -9.89 -7.32
N TRP A 156 2.27 -10.30 -7.52
CA TRP A 156 2.97 -11.22 -6.62
C TRP A 156 4.32 -10.70 -6.16
N ARG A 157 4.71 -11.12 -4.96
CA ARG A 157 6.02 -10.93 -4.32
C ARG A 157 6.53 -12.28 -3.85
N ALA A 158 7.80 -12.58 -4.11
CA ALA A 158 8.50 -13.74 -3.58
C ALA A 158 9.40 -13.34 -2.40
N GLU A 159 9.38 -14.13 -1.34
CA GLU A 159 10.17 -13.94 -0.12
C GLU A 159 10.77 -15.26 0.38
N PRO A 160 11.97 -15.21 0.99
CA PRO A 160 12.52 -16.36 1.68
C PRO A 160 11.86 -16.53 3.06
N GLN A 161 11.33 -17.72 3.34
CA GLN A 161 10.88 -18.08 4.69
C GLN A 161 12.06 -18.40 5.60
N LYS A 162 11.83 -18.35 6.93
CA LYS A 162 12.83 -18.74 7.94
C LYS A 162 13.33 -20.18 7.78
N ASN A 163 12.52 -21.06 7.20
CA ASN A 163 12.88 -22.46 6.92
C ASN A 163 13.71 -22.61 5.60
N GLY A 164 13.99 -21.52 4.91
CA GLY A 164 14.73 -21.48 3.65
C GLY A 164 13.86 -21.70 2.40
N ASN A 165 12.57 -22.02 2.51
CA ASN A 165 11.68 -22.17 1.36
C ASN A 165 11.32 -20.81 0.75
N ILE A 166 11.11 -20.78 -0.56
CA ILE A 166 10.44 -19.65 -1.21
C ILE A 166 8.96 -19.62 -0.81
N HIS A 167 8.44 -18.42 -0.64
CA HIS A 167 7.05 -18.13 -0.32
C HIS A 167 6.55 -16.98 -1.17
N PHE A 168 5.26 -16.99 -1.51
CA PHE A 168 4.66 -15.94 -2.31
C PHE A 168 3.52 -15.23 -1.60
N HIS A 169 3.55 -13.90 -1.64
CA HIS A 169 2.40 -13.06 -1.38
C HIS A 169 1.78 -12.65 -2.72
N LEU A 170 0.50 -12.89 -2.89
CA LEU A 170 -0.25 -12.65 -4.11
C LEU A 170 -1.48 -11.79 -3.78
N LEU A 171 -1.68 -10.72 -4.53
CA LEU A 171 -2.88 -9.89 -4.50
C LEU A 171 -3.62 -10.09 -5.81
N VAL A 172 -4.91 -10.43 -5.75
CA VAL A 172 -5.78 -10.63 -6.92
C VAL A 172 -7.06 -9.81 -6.76
N ASP A 173 -7.79 -9.58 -7.85
CA ASP A 173 -8.98 -8.70 -7.90
C ASP A 173 -10.33 -9.41 -7.92
N ARG A 174 -10.34 -10.68 -7.53
CA ARG A 174 -11.57 -11.45 -7.35
C ARG A 174 -11.63 -12.02 -5.96
N TRP A 175 -12.85 -12.15 -5.45
CA TRP A 175 -13.09 -12.99 -4.29
C TRP A 175 -12.90 -14.45 -4.67
N ILE A 176 -12.14 -15.18 -3.87
CA ILE A 176 -11.90 -16.61 -4.10
C ILE A 176 -11.95 -17.34 -2.77
N HIS A 177 -12.77 -18.39 -2.71
CA HIS A 177 -12.88 -19.20 -1.52
C HIS A 177 -11.55 -19.92 -1.20
N TRP A 178 -11.15 -19.92 0.07
CA TRP A 178 -9.87 -20.49 0.51
C TRP A 178 -9.67 -21.96 0.15
N ARG A 179 -10.74 -22.77 0.13
CA ARG A 179 -10.65 -24.17 -0.29
C ARG A 179 -10.25 -24.30 -1.75
N SER A 180 -10.76 -23.43 -2.63
CA SER A 180 -10.45 -23.48 -4.06
C SER A 180 -8.99 -23.13 -4.31
N ILE A 181 -8.49 -22.09 -3.65
CA ILE A 181 -7.07 -21.70 -3.69
C ILE A 181 -6.17 -22.84 -3.18
N ARG A 182 -6.49 -23.40 -2.01
CA ARG A 182 -5.70 -24.51 -1.45
C ARG A 182 -5.71 -25.72 -2.38
N HIS A 183 -6.87 -26.09 -2.89
CA HIS A 183 -7.03 -27.24 -3.77
C HIS A 183 -6.18 -27.09 -5.03
N ASP A 184 -6.27 -25.95 -5.72
CA ASP A 184 -5.52 -25.71 -6.95
C ASP A 184 -4.01 -25.66 -6.70
N TRP A 185 -3.57 -24.99 -5.63
CA TRP A 185 -2.16 -24.96 -5.26
C TRP A 185 -1.62 -26.35 -4.88
N ASN A 186 -2.35 -27.11 -4.05
CA ASN A 186 -1.96 -28.46 -3.66
C ASN A 186 -1.93 -29.43 -4.84
N LYS A 187 -2.84 -29.28 -5.81
CA LYS A 187 -2.83 -30.07 -7.04
C LYS A 187 -1.55 -29.85 -7.83
N ILE A 188 -1.16 -28.59 -8.05
CA ILE A 188 0.10 -28.25 -8.73
C ILE A 188 1.30 -28.80 -7.94
N LEU A 189 1.29 -28.68 -6.62
CA LEU A 189 2.36 -29.20 -5.77
C LEU A 189 2.48 -30.73 -5.80
N ALA A 190 1.36 -31.46 -5.93
CA ALA A 190 1.34 -32.91 -6.03
C ALA A 190 2.02 -33.39 -7.31
N GLU A 191 1.77 -32.73 -8.44
CA GLU A 191 2.41 -33.03 -9.73
C GLU A 191 3.94 -32.89 -9.68
N HIS A 192 4.46 -32.15 -8.71
CA HIS A 192 5.90 -31.91 -8.50
C HIS A 192 6.46 -32.56 -7.22
N GLY A 193 5.74 -33.52 -6.61
CA GLY A 193 6.24 -34.35 -5.51
C GLY A 193 6.22 -33.72 -4.11
N TYR A 194 5.74 -32.47 -3.97
CA TYR A 194 5.77 -31.75 -2.69
C TYR A 194 4.79 -32.34 -1.67
N ILE A 195 3.64 -32.84 -2.14
CA ILE A 195 2.61 -33.43 -1.28
C ILE A 195 3.08 -34.79 -0.77
N GLU A 196 3.73 -35.59 -1.61
CA GLU A 196 4.32 -36.88 -1.25
C GLU A 196 5.45 -36.70 -0.24
N ALA A 197 6.32 -35.71 -0.44
CA ALA A 197 7.38 -35.37 0.50
C ALA A 197 6.80 -34.93 1.86
N TYR A 198 5.75 -34.10 1.86
CA TYR A 198 5.04 -33.71 3.08
C TYR A 198 4.43 -34.91 3.80
N LYS A 199 3.70 -35.75 3.06
CA LYS A 199 3.04 -36.96 3.58
C LYS A 199 4.03 -37.88 4.29
N LYS A 200 5.16 -38.20 3.65
CA LYS A 200 6.21 -39.05 4.27
C LYS A 200 6.72 -38.48 5.59
N VAL A 201 6.91 -37.16 5.68
CA VAL A 201 7.34 -36.50 6.92
C VAL A 201 6.26 -36.60 8.00
N GLN A 202 4.99 -36.40 7.66
CA GLN A 202 3.90 -36.51 8.64
C GLN A 202 3.69 -37.95 9.11
N GLU A 203 3.74 -38.93 8.21
CA GLU A 203 3.66 -40.35 8.55
C GLU A 203 4.80 -40.76 9.49
N ALA A 204 6.03 -40.34 9.21
CA ALA A 204 7.17 -40.59 10.10
C ALA A 204 7.00 -39.89 11.47
N LYS A 205 6.54 -38.63 11.48
CA LYS A 205 6.28 -37.86 12.70
C LYS A 205 5.22 -38.52 13.57
N HIS A 206 4.22 -39.14 12.95
CA HIS A 206 3.05 -39.71 13.61
C HIS A 206 3.01 -41.24 13.61
N ALA A 207 4.14 -41.91 13.35
CA ALA A 207 4.22 -43.37 13.28
C ALA A 207 3.78 -44.07 14.59
N LYS A 208 3.90 -43.39 15.73
CA LYS A 208 3.46 -43.87 17.06
C LYS A 208 2.11 -43.30 17.50
N GLY A 209 1.35 -42.70 16.57
CA GLY A 209 0.10 -41.99 16.84
C GLY A 209 0.31 -40.51 17.19
N TYR A 210 -0.70 -39.90 17.84
CA TYR A 210 -0.66 -38.49 18.21
C TYR A 210 0.23 -38.25 19.43
N THR A 211 1.45 -37.77 19.18
CA THR A 211 2.35 -37.24 20.20
C THR A 211 2.61 -35.76 19.95
N PRO A 212 2.08 -34.83 20.77
CA PRO A 212 2.29 -33.40 20.55
C PRO A 212 3.77 -33.06 20.75
N ASP A 213 4.38 -32.51 19.70
CA ASP A 213 5.76 -32.04 19.76
C ASP A 213 5.85 -30.86 20.75
N ARG A 214 6.66 -31.03 21.80
CA ARG A 214 6.86 -30.04 22.86
C ARG A 214 7.42 -28.73 22.31
N LYS A 215 8.33 -28.78 21.32
CA LYS A 215 8.92 -27.60 20.68
C LYS A 215 7.88 -26.85 19.87
N GLU A 216 7.06 -27.58 19.10
CA GLU A 216 5.95 -26.99 18.34
C GLU A 216 4.90 -26.34 19.25
N TYR A 217 4.56 -27.01 20.35
CA TYR A 217 3.62 -26.49 21.35
C TYR A 217 4.07 -25.12 21.90
N PHE A 218 5.32 -25.02 22.37
CA PHE A 218 5.83 -23.76 22.90
C PHE A 218 5.99 -22.68 21.83
N ALA A 219 6.35 -23.04 20.60
CA ALA A 219 6.42 -22.09 19.50
C ALA A 219 5.04 -21.47 19.20
N ARG A 220 3.97 -22.28 19.15
CA ARG A 220 2.59 -21.79 18.97
C ARG A 220 2.13 -20.94 20.15
N LEU A 221 2.46 -21.34 21.37
CA LEU A 221 2.09 -20.59 22.58
C LEU A 221 2.79 -19.21 22.63
N ASN A 222 4.08 -19.16 22.27
CA ASN A 222 4.83 -17.90 22.21
C ASN A 222 4.28 -16.97 21.13
N ALA A 223 3.91 -17.49 19.96
CA ALA A 223 3.28 -16.69 18.90
C ALA A 223 1.97 -16.03 19.36
N LEU A 224 1.13 -16.75 20.12
CA LEU A 224 -0.09 -16.18 20.71
C LEU A 224 0.22 -15.10 21.76
N ARG A 225 1.28 -15.30 22.56
CA ARG A 225 1.73 -14.32 23.55
C ARG A 225 2.22 -13.04 22.89
N GLU A 226 3.06 -13.16 21.86
CA GLU A 226 3.56 -12.01 21.07
C GLU A 226 2.42 -11.24 20.41
N PHE A 227 1.43 -11.96 19.84
CA PHE A 227 0.24 -11.34 19.28
C PHE A 227 -0.53 -10.54 20.34
N SER A 228 -0.80 -11.13 21.51
CA SER A 228 -1.52 -10.48 22.61
C SER A 228 -0.80 -9.22 23.12
N GLN A 229 0.54 -9.26 23.19
CA GLN A 229 1.36 -8.10 23.52
C GLN A 229 1.20 -6.98 22.50
N HIS A 230 1.26 -7.32 21.21
CA HIS A 230 1.13 -6.33 20.13
C HIS A 230 -0.28 -5.71 20.08
N THR A 231 -1.33 -6.49 20.35
CA THR A 231 -2.70 -6.00 20.38
C THR A 231 -3.12 -5.42 21.74
N LYS A 232 -2.22 -5.36 22.73
CA LYS A 232 -2.48 -4.93 24.11
C LYS A 232 -3.68 -5.66 24.76
N GLN A 233 -3.89 -6.93 24.40
CA GLN A 233 -4.98 -7.75 24.95
C GLN A 233 -4.48 -8.57 26.16
N PRO A 234 -5.35 -8.87 27.16
CA PRO A 234 -5.01 -9.75 28.27
C PRO A 234 -4.67 -11.16 27.78
N PHE A 235 -3.53 -11.71 28.23
CA PHE A 235 -3.08 -13.05 27.85
C PHE A 235 -3.28 -14.06 29.00
N ASP A 236 -4.21 -14.99 28.83
CA ASP A 236 -4.36 -16.15 29.71
C ASP A 236 -3.56 -17.34 29.14
N GLN A 237 -2.45 -17.67 29.80
CA GLN A 237 -1.57 -18.75 29.40
C GLN A 237 -2.23 -20.13 29.45
N LYS A 238 -3.12 -20.38 30.42
CA LYS A 238 -3.80 -21.67 30.59
C LYS A 238 -4.83 -21.86 29.47
N ALA A 239 -5.67 -20.86 29.23
CA ALA A 239 -6.64 -20.89 28.13
C ALA A 239 -5.95 -20.99 26.76
N ALA A 240 -4.86 -20.25 26.54
CA ALA A 240 -4.06 -20.34 25.32
C ALA A 240 -3.46 -21.74 25.12
N GLY A 241 -2.94 -22.36 26.18
CA GLY A 241 -2.41 -23.73 26.14
C GLY A 241 -3.45 -24.76 25.70
N VAL A 242 -4.67 -24.69 26.25
CA VAL A 242 -5.80 -25.56 25.84
C VAL A 242 -6.12 -25.37 24.36
N LYS A 243 -6.19 -24.12 23.87
CA LYS A 243 -6.43 -23.81 22.45
C LYS A 243 -5.34 -24.38 21.54
N VAL A 244 -4.06 -24.26 21.92
CA VAL A 244 -2.94 -24.80 21.15
C VAL A 244 -3.03 -26.32 21.05
N GLN A 245 -3.31 -27.02 22.15
CA GLN A 245 -3.46 -28.48 22.16
C GLN A 245 -4.63 -28.94 21.30
N ALA A 246 -5.79 -28.27 21.40
CA ALA A 246 -6.95 -28.56 20.58
C ALA A 246 -6.66 -28.35 19.08
N ALA A 247 -5.96 -27.26 18.72
CA ALA A 247 -5.58 -26.99 17.34
C ALA A 247 -4.57 -28.02 16.78
N MET A 248 -3.60 -28.46 17.58
CA MET A 248 -2.65 -29.50 17.19
C MET A 248 -3.35 -30.86 17.00
N ARG A 249 -4.27 -31.22 17.89
CA ARG A 249 -5.06 -32.45 17.79
C ARG A 249 -5.94 -32.43 16.54
N LYS A 250 -6.65 -31.33 16.29
CA LYS A 250 -7.48 -31.15 15.10
C LYS A 250 -6.67 -31.27 13.81
N ALA A 251 -5.46 -30.69 13.77
CA ALA A 251 -4.58 -30.79 12.61
C ALA A 251 -4.13 -32.24 12.36
N TYR A 252 -3.86 -33.00 13.42
CA TYR A 252 -3.55 -34.43 13.31
C TYR A 252 -4.75 -35.25 12.80
N GLU A 253 -5.94 -35.04 13.36
CA GLU A 253 -7.16 -35.75 12.96
C GLU A 253 -7.52 -35.49 11.49
N GLU A 254 -7.42 -34.22 11.05
CA GLU A 254 -7.64 -33.87 9.63
C GLU A 254 -6.55 -34.47 8.73
N GLY A 255 -5.29 -34.50 9.20
CA GLY A 255 -4.19 -35.15 8.51
C GLY A 255 -4.42 -36.64 8.28
N ILE A 256 -4.85 -37.36 9.31
CA ILE A 256 -5.23 -38.78 9.19
C ILE A 256 -6.40 -38.96 8.22
N LYS A 257 -7.44 -38.14 8.35
CA LYS A 257 -8.65 -38.20 7.49
C LYS A 257 -8.32 -37.97 6.02
N THR A 258 -7.41 -37.05 5.72
CA THR A 258 -6.98 -36.72 4.36
C THR A 258 -5.83 -37.60 3.86
N GLY A 259 -5.30 -38.52 4.68
CA GLY A 259 -4.09 -39.27 4.34
C GLY A 259 -2.87 -38.36 4.09
N TRP A 260 -2.85 -37.18 4.72
CA TRP A 260 -1.84 -36.13 4.59
C TRP A 260 -1.68 -35.56 3.17
N THR A 261 -2.70 -35.64 2.32
CA THR A 261 -2.63 -35.14 0.94
C THR A 261 -3.19 -33.73 0.75
N ASP A 262 -3.75 -33.11 1.79
CA ASP A 262 -4.26 -31.72 1.75
C ASP A 262 -3.59 -30.83 2.82
N PRO A 263 -2.27 -30.55 2.71
CA PRO A 263 -1.59 -29.68 3.64
C PRO A 263 -2.17 -28.25 3.61
N ASN A 264 -2.07 -27.55 4.73
CA ASN A 264 -2.36 -26.11 4.79
C ASN A 264 -1.22 -25.31 4.14
N SER A 265 -1.19 -25.31 2.80
CA SER A 265 -0.17 -24.66 1.98
C SER A 265 -0.52 -23.23 1.58
N THR A 266 -1.72 -22.75 1.93
CA THR A 266 -2.21 -21.42 1.54
C THR A 266 -2.88 -20.72 2.72
N ASP A 267 -2.73 -19.41 2.81
CA ASP A 267 -3.50 -18.56 3.73
C ASP A 267 -4.21 -17.44 2.96
N ILE A 268 -5.41 -17.08 3.40
CA ILE A 268 -6.17 -15.94 2.86
C ILE A 268 -6.42 -14.99 4.01
N HIS A 269 -5.93 -13.77 3.84
CA HIS A 269 -6.19 -12.71 4.80
C HIS A 269 -7.53 -12.08 4.46
N ALA A 270 -8.50 -12.19 5.37
CA ALA A 270 -9.76 -11.46 5.26
C ALA A 270 -9.50 -9.96 5.36
N ILE A 271 -10.00 -9.20 4.40
CA ILE A 271 -9.72 -7.77 4.30
C ILE A 271 -10.91 -7.02 4.85
N GLU A 272 -10.83 -6.63 6.13
CA GLU A 272 -11.92 -5.93 6.81
C GLU A 272 -11.99 -4.44 6.43
N LYS A 273 -10.87 -3.80 6.06
CA LYS A 273 -10.80 -2.40 5.62
C LYS A 273 -9.80 -2.21 4.47
N VAL A 274 -10.22 -1.62 3.36
CA VAL A 274 -9.38 -1.44 2.16
C VAL A 274 -8.29 -0.36 2.35
N GLU A 275 -8.52 0.66 3.18
CA GLU A 275 -7.45 1.60 3.57
C GLU A 275 -6.33 0.90 4.36
N SER A 276 -6.71 -0.03 5.24
CA SER A 276 -5.78 -0.92 5.94
C SER A 276 -5.13 -1.93 4.98
N LEU A 277 -5.83 -2.37 3.94
CA LEU A 277 -5.29 -3.26 2.91
C LEU A 277 -4.08 -2.66 2.23
N THR A 278 -4.16 -1.40 1.81
CA THR A 278 -3.05 -0.76 1.12
C THR A 278 -1.81 -0.72 2.01
N ALA A 279 -1.95 -0.26 3.26
CA ALA A 279 -0.85 -0.25 4.22
C ALA A 279 -0.33 -1.67 4.54
N TYR A 280 -1.25 -2.63 4.68
CA TYR A 280 -0.95 -4.04 4.93
C TYR A 280 -0.16 -4.65 3.77
N VAL A 281 -0.72 -4.68 2.56
CA VAL A 281 -0.07 -5.22 1.36
C VAL A 281 1.28 -4.55 1.14
N VAL A 282 1.35 -3.22 1.24
CA VAL A 282 2.61 -2.50 1.10
C VAL A 282 3.62 -2.94 2.16
N LYS A 283 3.22 -3.10 3.43
CA LYS A 283 4.12 -3.58 4.50
C LYS A 283 4.71 -4.95 4.18
N TYR A 284 3.91 -5.89 3.68
CA TYR A 284 4.42 -7.22 3.32
C TYR A 284 5.26 -7.15 2.04
N VAL A 285 4.75 -6.55 0.97
CA VAL A 285 5.40 -6.52 -0.35
C VAL A 285 6.69 -5.70 -0.38
N THR A 286 6.80 -4.67 0.47
CA THR A 286 7.96 -3.76 0.51
C THR A 286 8.89 -4.00 1.69
N LYS A 287 8.71 -5.09 2.43
CA LYS A 287 9.56 -5.44 3.56
C LYS A 287 11.02 -5.55 3.09
N THR A 288 11.92 -4.85 3.77
CA THR A 288 13.35 -5.00 3.51
C THR A 288 13.82 -6.28 4.19
N ASP A 289 14.38 -7.20 3.40
CA ASP A 289 14.76 -8.56 3.84
C ASP A 289 16.02 -8.56 4.72
N GLY A 290 16.14 -7.59 5.64
CA GLY A 290 17.29 -7.41 6.53
C GLY A 290 18.49 -6.69 5.93
N ALA A 291 18.42 -6.28 4.65
CA ALA A 291 19.51 -5.57 3.97
C ALA A 291 19.90 -4.24 4.67
N ASP A 292 18.94 -3.56 5.29
CA ASP A 292 19.21 -2.32 6.03
C ASP A 292 20.02 -2.56 7.31
N LYS A 293 19.97 -3.77 7.90
CA LYS A 293 20.78 -4.12 9.07
C LYS A 293 22.25 -4.39 8.75
N VAL A 294 22.59 -4.57 7.46
CA VAL A 294 23.95 -4.85 7.00
C VAL A 294 24.67 -3.57 6.57
N ARG A 295 23.94 -2.50 6.21
CA ARG A 295 24.52 -1.26 5.71
C ARG A 295 25.31 -0.45 6.75
N ASP A 296 25.04 -0.65 8.03
CA ASP A 296 25.66 0.10 9.13
C ASP A 296 26.82 -0.64 9.82
N LEU A 297 27.25 -1.78 9.28
CA LEU A 297 28.27 -2.62 9.89
C LEU A 297 29.62 -2.45 9.19
N ASN A 298 30.67 -2.22 9.97
CA ASN A 298 32.05 -2.20 9.48
C ASN A 298 32.45 -3.57 8.95
N GLU A 299 33.35 -3.59 7.96
CA GLU A 299 33.81 -4.78 7.22
C GLU A 299 34.31 -5.92 8.13
N ASP A 300 34.77 -5.58 9.35
CA ASP A 300 35.29 -6.50 10.37
C ASP A 300 34.19 -7.18 11.22
N GLN A 301 32.97 -6.63 11.29
CA GLN A 301 31.83 -7.20 12.03
C GLN A 301 30.97 -8.13 11.14
N THR A 302 31.35 -8.27 9.88
CA THR A 302 30.59 -8.99 8.85
C THR A 302 30.59 -10.50 9.08
N GLU A 303 31.59 -11.05 9.76
CA GLU A 303 31.75 -12.51 9.92
C GLU A 303 30.85 -13.10 11.02
N GLU A 304 30.65 -12.43 12.15
CA GLU A 304 29.90 -13.01 13.30
C GLU A 304 28.37 -12.95 13.12
N ILE A 305 27.87 -12.01 12.30
CA ILE A 305 26.44 -11.87 11.94
C ILE A 305 26.04 -12.78 10.75
N THR A 306 27.00 -13.48 10.12
CA THR A 306 26.73 -14.41 9.00
C THR A 306 25.80 -15.59 9.35
N THR A 307 25.50 -15.83 10.62
CA THR A 307 24.59 -16.89 11.06
C THR A 307 23.11 -16.62 10.76
N THR A 308 22.72 -15.38 10.41
CA THR A 308 21.37 -15.09 9.89
C THR A 308 21.44 -14.58 8.44
N ARG A 309 22.17 -15.28 7.57
CA ARG A 309 22.09 -15.03 6.11
C ARG A 309 20.66 -15.32 5.64
N VAL A 310 19.85 -14.27 5.53
CA VAL A 310 18.56 -14.32 4.85
C VAL A 310 18.84 -14.83 3.43
N ARG A 311 18.30 -16.00 3.10
CA ARG A 311 18.49 -16.65 1.80
C ARG A 311 18.06 -15.68 0.69
N LYS A 312 18.93 -15.40 -0.28
CA LYS A 312 18.58 -14.63 -1.46
C LYS A 312 17.65 -15.45 -2.36
N ILE A 313 16.64 -14.81 -2.94
CA ILE A 313 15.78 -15.41 -3.95
C ILE A 313 16.44 -15.24 -5.33
N ASP A 314 16.59 -16.33 -6.07
CA ASP A 314 17.23 -16.29 -7.38
C ASP A 314 16.30 -15.72 -8.44
N GLY A 315 16.75 -14.73 -9.22
CA GLY A 315 15.98 -14.14 -10.31
C GLY A 315 14.92 -13.12 -9.85
N ARG A 316 13.84 -12.99 -10.63
CA ARG A 316 12.79 -11.98 -10.39
C ARG A 316 12.05 -12.26 -9.07
N ILE A 317 11.91 -11.23 -8.24
CA ILE A 317 11.30 -11.31 -6.90
C ILE A 317 9.88 -10.74 -6.80
N TRP A 318 9.37 -10.10 -7.86
CA TRP A 318 7.98 -9.64 -7.93
C TRP A 318 7.49 -9.59 -9.37
N GLY A 319 6.17 -9.62 -9.58
CA GLY A 319 5.56 -9.49 -10.90
C GLY A 319 4.10 -9.08 -10.80
N CYS A 320 3.52 -8.64 -11.91
CA CYS A 320 2.11 -8.22 -11.96
C CYS A 320 1.56 -8.36 -13.38
N SER A 321 0.24 -8.25 -13.53
CA SER A 321 -0.43 -8.15 -14.83
C SER A 321 -0.07 -6.84 -15.55
N ASP A 322 -0.07 -6.85 -16.88
CA ASP A 322 0.30 -5.68 -17.68
C ASP A 322 -0.62 -4.47 -17.49
N GLY A 323 -1.92 -4.68 -17.21
CA GLY A 323 -2.86 -3.60 -16.89
C GLY A 323 -2.39 -2.76 -15.71
N ILE A 324 -2.07 -3.40 -14.58
CA ILE A 324 -1.50 -2.72 -13.40
C ILE A 324 -0.17 -2.04 -13.72
N ARG A 325 0.68 -2.69 -14.52
CA ARG A 325 2.03 -2.20 -14.84
C ARG A 325 2.03 -0.87 -15.58
N ASN A 326 1.00 -0.63 -16.38
CA ASN A 326 0.85 0.53 -17.25
C ASN A 326 -0.01 1.65 -16.63
N LEU A 327 -0.42 1.51 -15.36
CA LEU A 327 -1.21 2.51 -14.69
C LEU A 327 -0.44 3.83 -14.53
N ASN A 328 -1.02 4.92 -15.04
CA ASN A 328 -0.52 6.26 -14.80
C ASN A 328 -0.79 6.69 -13.36
N HIS A 329 0.16 7.42 -12.76
CA HIS A 329 0.02 7.85 -11.37
C HIS A 329 -0.69 9.20 -11.26
N PHE A 330 -1.76 9.29 -10.45
CA PHE A 330 -2.46 10.56 -10.19
C PHE A 330 -1.51 11.68 -9.77
N GLU A 331 -0.54 11.36 -8.91
CA GLU A 331 0.41 12.32 -8.34
C GLU A 331 1.22 13.07 -9.41
N GLU A 332 1.36 12.54 -10.62
CA GLU A 332 2.05 13.20 -11.73
C GLU A 332 1.10 14.04 -12.59
N ALA A 333 -0.21 13.84 -12.47
CA ALA A 333 -1.22 14.48 -13.31
C ALA A 333 -1.74 15.82 -12.76
N ILE A 334 -1.75 16.03 -11.43
CA ILE A 334 -2.42 17.18 -10.77
C ILE A 334 -1.60 17.76 -9.61
N ALA A 335 -0.28 17.82 -9.75
CA ALA A 335 0.56 18.47 -8.73
C ALA A 335 0.38 20.00 -8.78
N GLU A 336 -0.53 20.54 -7.98
CA GLU A 336 -0.46 21.95 -7.58
C GLU A 336 0.57 22.06 -6.45
N GLU A 337 1.74 22.61 -6.79
CA GLU A 337 2.75 22.98 -5.80
C GLU A 337 2.41 24.36 -5.26
N VAL A 338 2.21 24.44 -3.95
CA VAL A 338 1.86 25.69 -3.29
C VAL A 338 3.09 26.25 -2.59
N ASP A 339 3.59 27.39 -3.08
CA ASP A 339 4.75 28.09 -2.51
C ASP A 339 4.34 28.89 -1.26
N PHE A 340 5.00 28.62 -0.15
CA PHE A 340 4.73 29.23 1.16
C PHE A 340 5.15 30.71 1.24
N GLN A 341 6.00 31.19 0.33
CA GLN A 341 6.51 32.57 0.38
C GLN A 341 5.64 33.56 -0.40
N THR A 342 4.79 33.10 -1.32
CA THR A 342 4.04 33.97 -2.24
C THR A 342 2.56 34.12 -1.89
N PHE A 343 2.04 33.42 -0.87
CA PHE A 343 0.63 33.51 -0.50
C PHE A 343 0.36 34.53 0.62
N THR A 344 -0.63 35.39 0.37
CA THR A 344 -1.20 36.31 1.35
C THR A 344 -1.85 35.55 2.52
N TYR A 345 -1.80 36.17 3.70
CA TYR A 345 -2.12 35.65 5.05
C TYR A 345 -3.54 35.13 5.31
N ASP A 346 -4.35 34.81 4.30
CA ASP A 346 -5.78 34.54 4.47
C ASP A 346 -6.23 33.30 3.69
N ASN A 347 -5.63 32.14 4.00
CA ASN A 347 -6.08 30.88 3.43
C ASN A 347 -6.08 29.81 4.53
N GLN A 348 -7.30 29.57 5.02
CA GLN A 348 -7.69 28.60 6.05
C GLN A 348 -7.06 27.22 5.85
N ALA A 349 -6.79 26.84 4.61
CA ALA A 349 -6.17 25.55 4.32
C ALA A 349 -4.68 25.50 4.69
N PHE A 350 -3.95 26.60 4.55
CA PHE A 350 -2.57 26.66 5.06
C PHE A 350 -2.52 26.71 6.56
N ASP A 351 -3.43 27.43 7.19
CA ASP A 351 -3.49 27.52 8.64
C ASP A 351 -3.81 26.14 9.24
N PHE A 352 -4.70 25.38 8.60
CA PHE A 352 -4.94 23.98 8.93
C PHE A 352 -3.68 23.10 8.78
N ILE A 353 -2.94 23.21 7.66
CA ILE A 353 -1.70 22.43 7.47
C ILE A 353 -0.63 22.83 8.49
N ARG A 354 -0.46 24.12 8.79
CA ARG A 354 0.47 24.60 9.83
C ARG A 354 0.04 24.16 11.22
N HIS A 355 -1.26 24.14 11.51
CA HIS A 355 -1.80 23.60 12.75
C HIS A 355 -1.44 22.11 12.89
N LEU A 356 -1.64 21.31 11.85
CA LEU A 356 -1.22 19.90 11.81
C LEU A 356 0.29 19.73 12.07
N GLU A 357 1.13 20.59 11.49
CA GLU A 357 2.57 20.60 11.73
C GLU A 357 2.91 20.91 13.20
N SER A 358 2.27 21.92 13.79
CA SER A 358 2.50 22.31 15.18
C SER A 358 2.03 21.27 16.21
N GLU A 359 0.89 20.62 15.96
CA GLU A 359 0.35 19.56 16.83
C GLU A 359 1.22 18.31 16.79
N ALA A 360 1.77 17.98 15.62
CA ALA A 360 2.72 16.89 15.48
C ALA A 360 4.02 17.13 16.26
N GLU A 361 4.53 18.37 16.28
CA GLU A 361 5.72 18.73 17.04
C GLU A 361 5.52 18.58 18.55
N LYS A 362 4.38 19.06 19.08
CA LYS A 362 4.04 18.91 20.51
C LYS A 362 3.90 17.46 20.96
N LYS A 363 3.41 16.58 20.09
CA LYS A 363 3.19 15.15 20.40
C LYS A 363 4.48 14.32 20.29
N ASN A 364 5.47 14.78 19.53
CA ASN A 364 6.73 14.06 19.33
C ASN A 364 7.60 13.99 20.61
N ASP A 365 7.49 14.99 21.50
CA ASP A 365 8.16 14.99 22.80
C ASP A 365 7.70 13.87 23.75
N LYS A 366 6.60 13.17 23.42
CA LYS A 366 6.02 12.10 24.25
C LYS A 366 6.31 10.68 23.75
N ASN A 367 7.05 10.51 22.65
CA ASN A 367 7.49 9.21 22.14
C ASN A 367 6.34 8.21 21.85
N GLU A 368 5.18 8.73 21.41
CA GLU A 368 4.01 7.93 21.01
C GLU A 368 3.96 7.78 19.47
N ASP A 369 3.44 6.64 19.00
CA ASP A 369 3.25 6.31 17.57
C ASP A 369 2.08 7.15 17.00
N ASN A 370 2.38 8.40 16.67
CA ASN A 370 1.39 9.47 16.45
C ASN A 370 0.92 9.62 15.00
N GLY A 371 1.16 8.64 14.13
CA GLY A 371 0.81 8.76 12.70
C GLY A 371 1.63 9.80 11.93
N VAL A 372 2.76 10.24 12.49
CA VAL A 372 3.68 11.20 11.86
C VAL A 372 4.99 10.49 11.53
N TRP A 373 5.36 10.48 10.26
CA TRP A 373 6.57 9.83 9.77
C TRP A 373 7.54 10.88 9.23
N ARG A 374 8.76 10.94 9.77
CA ARG A 374 9.82 11.82 9.26
C ARG A 374 10.91 11.02 8.58
N ASP A 375 11.21 11.37 7.33
CA ASP A 375 12.43 10.95 6.67
C ASP A 375 13.56 11.89 7.07
N LYS A 376 14.57 11.35 7.76
CA LYS A 376 15.71 12.11 8.28
C LYS A 376 16.60 12.66 7.17
N GLU A 377 16.65 12.01 6.01
CA GLU A 377 17.54 12.41 4.90
C GLU A 377 16.92 13.53 4.06
N SER A 378 15.62 13.42 3.76
CA SER A 378 14.93 14.40 2.91
C SER A 378 14.24 15.53 3.69
N GLY A 379 14.09 15.39 5.00
CA GLY A 379 13.28 16.30 5.82
C GLY A 379 11.78 16.20 5.52
N THR A 380 11.34 15.18 4.77
CA THR A 380 9.94 14.95 4.44
C THR A 380 9.19 14.48 5.68
N VAL A 381 8.03 15.09 5.93
CA VAL A 381 7.09 14.70 6.98
C VAL A 381 5.80 14.18 6.34
N ILE A 382 5.34 13.02 6.77
CA ILE A 382 4.06 12.44 6.35
C ILE A 382 3.13 12.43 7.56
N TYR A 383 1.99 13.10 7.43
CA TYR A 383 0.92 13.17 8.42
C TYR A 383 -0.18 12.20 8.02
N GLU A 384 -0.49 11.24 8.87
CA GLU A 384 -1.72 10.46 8.79
C GLU A 384 -2.84 11.22 9.51
N LEU A 385 -3.88 11.57 8.77
CA LEU A 385 -5.03 12.34 9.27
C LEU A 385 -5.99 11.40 9.99
N ASP A 386 -6.51 11.85 11.13
CA ASP A 386 -7.70 11.23 11.69
C ASP A 386 -8.93 11.53 10.81
N VAL A 387 -10.08 10.97 11.19
CA VAL A 387 -11.32 11.10 10.42
C VAL A 387 -11.76 12.57 10.35
N GLU A 388 -11.60 13.32 11.43
CA GLU A 388 -12.05 14.71 11.53
C GLU A 388 -11.19 15.63 10.66
N ALA A 389 -9.87 15.54 10.81
CA ALA A 389 -8.90 16.25 10.00
C ALA A 389 -9.05 15.94 8.49
N HIS A 390 -9.39 14.70 8.15
CA HIS A 390 -9.64 14.32 6.76
C HIS A 390 -10.92 14.94 6.18
N ILE A 391 -12.00 15.02 6.96
CA ILE A 391 -13.24 15.68 6.54
C ILE A 391 -13.01 17.17 6.34
N ILE A 392 -12.31 17.83 7.27
CA ILE A 392 -11.95 19.25 7.15
C ILE A 392 -11.14 19.47 5.87
N LEU A 393 -10.14 18.62 5.60
CA LEU A 393 -9.34 18.73 4.38
C LEU A 393 -10.18 18.55 3.10
N LYS A 394 -11.16 17.64 3.11
CA LYS A 394 -12.11 17.49 2.00
C LYS A 394 -12.95 18.74 1.78
N ALA A 395 -13.42 19.37 2.86
CA ALA A 395 -14.21 20.61 2.80
C ALA A 395 -13.38 21.82 2.32
N LEU A 396 -12.09 21.86 2.65
CA LEU A 396 -11.17 22.93 2.22
C LEU A 396 -10.72 22.77 0.76
N PHE A 397 -10.65 21.54 0.23
CA PHE A 397 -10.19 21.26 -1.14
C PHE A 397 -11.17 20.38 -1.94
N PRO A 398 -12.46 20.72 -2.05
CA PRO A 398 -13.47 19.84 -2.64
C PRO A 398 -13.15 19.49 -4.10
N GLU A 399 -12.67 20.45 -4.89
CA GLU A 399 -12.28 20.22 -6.30
C GLU A 399 -11.13 19.22 -6.44
N LEU A 400 -10.15 19.24 -5.52
CA LEU A 400 -9.04 18.30 -5.52
C LEU A 400 -9.54 16.87 -5.28
N PHE A 401 -10.48 16.70 -4.34
CA PHE A 401 -11.06 15.39 -4.05
C PHE A 401 -11.99 14.87 -5.16
N VAL A 402 -12.68 15.77 -5.86
CA VAL A 402 -13.42 15.43 -7.09
C VAL A 402 -12.46 14.94 -8.17
N LYS A 403 -11.33 15.63 -8.38
CA LYS A 403 -10.30 15.19 -9.33
C LYS A 403 -9.70 13.83 -8.93
N PHE A 404 -9.44 13.60 -7.62
CA PHE A 404 -8.99 12.28 -7.14
C PHE A 404 -9.99 11.19 -7.52
N ALA A 405 -11.27 11.38 -7.20
CA ALA A 405 -12.30 10.40 -7.45
C ALA A 405 -12.49 10.15 -8.96
N GLN A 406 -12.50 11.19 -9.79
CA GLN A 406 -12.56 11.07 -11.25
C GLN A 406 -11.40 10.23 -11.80
N HIS A 407 -10.17 10.49 -11.36
CA HIS A 407 -9.02 9.73 -11.81
C HIS A 407 -9.13 8.25 -11.44
N TYR A 408 -9.44 7.94 -10.18
CA TYR A 408 -9.52 6.54 -9.75
C TYR A 408 -10.66 5.78 -10.42
N LYS A 409 -11.78 6.46 -10.72
CA LYS A 409 -12.86 5.92 -11.55
C LYS A 409 -12.40 5.67 -12.99
N GLN A 410 -11.69 6.62 -13.59
CA GLN A 410 -11.14 6.44 -14.93
C GLN A 410 -10.15 5.27 -14.97
N MET A 411 -9.25 5.18 -13.99
CA MET A 411 -8.32 4.05 -13.87
C MET A 411 -9.06 2.72 -13.73
N TYR A 412 -10.11 2.68 -12.92
CA TYR A 412 -10.93 1.48 -12.77
C TYR A 412 -11.59 1.11 -14.11
N ALA A 413 -12.17 2.08 -14.81
CA ALA A 413 -12.74 1.90 -16.14
C ALA A 413 -11.71 1.38 -17.17
N GLU A 414 -10.48 1.90 -17.16
CA GLU A 414 -9.38 1.47 -18.02
C GLU A 414 -8.94 0.02 -17.74
N LEU A 415 -8.90 -0.38 -16.46
CA LEU A 415 -8.55 -1.74 -16.06
C LEU A 415 -9.65 -2.76 -16.40
N TYR A 416 -10.90 -2.42 -16.08
CA TYR A 416 -12.02 -3.37 -16.05
C TYR A 416 -13.02 -3.19 -17.22
N GLY A 417 -12.71 -2.32 -18.19
CA GLY A 417 -13.53 -2.11 -19.39
C GLY A 417 -14.90 -1.48 -19.13
N GLN A 418 -15.05 -0.73 -18.04
CA GLN A 418 -16.30 -0.04 -17.71
C GLN A 418 -16.35 1.36 -18.34
N LYS A 419 -17.56 1.91 -18.55
CA LYS A 419 -17.69 3.30 -19.00
C LYS A 419 -17.40 4.25 -17.83
N PRO A 420 -16.53 5.27 -17.99
CA PRO A 420 -16.33 6.26 -16.95
C PRO A 420 -17.64 7.00 -16.66
N PHE A 421 -17.94 7.26 -15.38
CA PHE A 421 -19.09 8.05 -14.97
C PHE A 421 -18.88 9.51 -15.40
N THR A 422 -19.84 10.09 -16.12
CA THR A 422 -19.71 11.42 -16.73
C THR A 422 -20.27 12.58 -15.90
N ASN A 423 -20.94 12.32 -14.77
CA ASN A 423 -21.61 13.40 -14.01
C ASN A 423 -20.75 13.92 -12.84
N VAL A 424 -19.99 14.99 -13.11
CA VAL A 424 -19.14 15.69 -12.14
C VAL A 424 -19.95 16.32 -11.00
N GLU A 425 -21.15 16.82 -11.30
CA GLU A 425 -22.01 17.51 -10.32
C GLU A 425 -22.54 16.56 -9.26
N GLN A 426 -22.92 15.34 -9.64
CA GLN A 426 -23.35 14.31 -8.68
C GLN A 426 -22.24 13.92 -7.70
N LEU A 427 -20.98 13.89 -8.17
CA LEU A 427 -19.81 13.56 -7.34
C LEU A 427 -19.45 14.70 -6.39
N LEU A 428 -19.56 15.94 -6.87
CA LEU A 428 -19.36 17.14 -6.05
C LEU A 428 -20.40 17.19 -4.92
N CYS A 429 -21.68 16.98 -5.26
CA CYS A 429 -22.77 16.92 -4.30
C CYS A 429 -22.59 15.80 -3.26
N SER A 430 -22.13 14.60 -3.65
CA SER A 430 -21.91 13.51 -2.69
C SER A 430 -20.79 13.82 -1.70
N ILE A 431 -19.66 14.37 -2.18
CA ILE A 431 -18.52 14.73 -1.33
C ILE A 431 -18.90 15.83 -0.33
N ILE A 432 -19.65 16.85 -0.78
CA ILE A 432 -20.13 17.93 0.08
C ILE A 432 -21.13 17.37 1.09
N THR A 433 -22.09 16.55 0.65
CA THR A 433 -23.13 15.99 1.52
C THR A 433 -22.55 15.06 2.59
N GLU A 434 -21.57 14.20 2.27
CA GLU A 434 -20.86 13.38 3.27
C GLU A 434 -20.15 14.24 4.33
N SER A 435 -19.54 15.34 3.88
CA SER A 435 -18.81 16.27 4.76
C SER A 435 -19.76 17.02 5.70
N VAL A 436 -20.97 17.35 5.21
CA VAL A 436 -22.01 18.05 5.97
C VAL A 436 -22.77 17.12 6.93
N ILE A 437 -23.16 15.92 6.51
CA ILE A 437 -23.92 14.97 7.35
C ILE A 437 -23.11 14.49 8.56
N MET A 438 -21.78 14.38 8.42
CA MET A 438 -20.89 13.94 9.50
C MET A 438 -20.55 15.05 10.52
N PHE A 439 -20.94 16.31 10.24
CA PHE A 439 -20.71 17.48 11.09
C PHE A 439 -22.04 18.05 11.60
N ASP A 440 -22.65 17.40 12.60
CA ASP A 440 -23.55 18.09 13.52
C ASP A 440 -22.69 18.97 14.45
N LEU A 441 -22.76 20.29 14.24
CA LEU A 441 -21.91 21.30 14.88
C LEU A 441 -22.34 21.67 16.31
N SER A 442 -23.33 20.97 16.89
CA SER A 442 -23.92 21.38 18.17
C SER A 442 -23.04 21.12 19.42
N ASP A 443 -22.02 20.25 19.36
CA ASP A 443 -21.36 19.73 20.58
C ASP A 443 -19.81 19.67 20.56
N LYS A 444 -19.10 20.49 19.77
CA LYS A 444 -17.64 20.33 19.57
C LYS A 444 -16.74 21.55 19.89
N PRO A 445 -15.46 21.32 20.27
CA PRO A 445 -14.56 22.33 20.81
C PRO A 445 -14.25 23.48 19.83
N ALA A 446 -14.14 24.69 20.38
CA ALA A 446 -14.13 25.98 19.68
C ALA A 446 -12.93 26.23 18.72
N ASP A 447 -11.90 25.39 18.71
CA ASP A 447 -10.67 25.63 17.93
C ASP A 447 -10.80 25.15 16.46
N LEU A 448 -11.46 24.01 16.24
CA LEU A 448 -11.67 23.44 14.89
C LEU A 448 -12.97 23.92 14.22
N SER A 449 -13.96 24.36 15.00
CA SER A 449 -15.25 24.85 14.49
C SER A 449 -15.13 26.12 13.64
N ASN A 450 -14.10 26.94 13.89
CA ASN A 450 -13.86 28.20 13.17
C ASN A 450 -13.52 27.99 11.68
N TYR A 451 -12.96 26.85 11.31
CA TYR A 451 -12.59 26.56 9.91
C TYR A 451 -13.79 26.17 9.04
N VAL A 452 -14.87 25.64 9.63
CA VAL A 452 -16.02 25.07 8.90
C VAL A 452 -17.18 26.07 8.74
N GLN A 453 -17.32 27.02 9.67
CA GLN A 453 -18.44 27.98 9.68
C GLN A 453 -18.42 29.01 8.53
N SER A 454 -17.27 29.23 7.88
CA SER A 454 -17.17 30.22 6.78
C SER A 454 -17.32 29.63 5.38
N THR A 455 -17.05 28.33 5.19
CA THR A 455 -17.02 27.65 3.88
C THR A 455 -18.38 27.13 3.43
N THR A 456 -19.25 26.79 4.38
CA THR A 456 -20.58 26.20 4.12
C THR A 456 -21.64 27.23 3.69
N LEU A 457 -21.48 28.51 4.05
CA LEU A 457 -22.45 29.57 3.73
C LEU A 457 -22.21 30.26 2.37
N THR A 458 -20.96 30.36 1.91
CA THR A 458 -20.60 31.01 0.64
C THR A 458 -20.58 30.08 -0.56
N SER A 459 -20.31 28.78 -0.37
CA SER A 459 -20.34 27.81 -1.47
C SER A 459 -21.76 27.36 -1.77
N ALA A 460 -22.55 26.91 -0.79
CA ALA A 460 -23.89 26.35 -1.05
C ALA A 460 -24.91 27.35 -1.63
N SER A 461 -24.75 28.65 -1.38
CA SER A 461 -25.69 29.68 -1.82
C SER A 461 -25.55 30.06 -3.31
N SER A 462 -24.45 29.72 -3.98
CA SER A 462 -24.26 30.01 -5.41
C SER A 462 -24.66 28.87 -6.36
N TRP A 463 -24.94 27.66 -5.84
CA TRP A 463 -25.34 26.49 -6.64
C TRP A 463 -26.83 26.17 -6.59
N PHE A 464 -27.56 26.77 -5.65
CA PHE A 464 -29.01 26.66 -5.54
C PHE A 464 -29.69 27.94 -6.07
N ASP A 465 -29.51 28.25 -7.35
CA ASP A 465 -30.53 29.05 -8.04
C ASP A 465 -31.77 28.16 -8.21
N PRO A 466 -32.97 28.61 -7.83
CA PRO A 466 -34.18 27.87 -8.11
C PRO A 466 -34.34 27.79 -9.63
N LEU A 467 -34.45 26.57 -10.17
CA LEU A 467 -35.00 26.35 -11.51
C LEU A 467 -36.33 27.10 -11.61
N GLU A 468 -36.31 28.29 -12.22
CA GLU A 468 -37.51 28.96 -12.65
C GLU A 468 -38.24 28.03 -13.61
N SER A 469 -39.50 27.80 -13.27
CA SER A 469 -40.47 26.98 -13.99
C SER A 469 -40.49 27.30 -15.49
N ALA A 470 -40.02 26.37 -16.32
CA ALA A 470 -40.46 26.31 -17.71
C ALA A 470 -41.94 25.87 -17.74
N PRO A 471 -42.84 26.59 -18.43
CA PRO A 471 -44.22 26.16 -18.56
C PRO A 471 -44.31 24.98 -19.54
N PHE A 472 -45.34 24.15 -19.28
CA PHE A 472 -45.76 22.92 -19.96
C PHE A 472 -45.55 22.84 -21.48
#